data_AF-A0A938NIH4-F1
#
_entry.id   AF-A0A938NIH4-F1
#
_cell.length_a   1.000
_cell.length_b   1.000
_cell.length_c   1.000
_cell.angle_alpha   90.00
_cell.angle_beta   90.00
_cell.angle_gamma   90.00
#
_symmetry.space_group_name_H-M   'P 1'
#
loop_
_entity.id
_entity.type
_entity.pdbx_description
1 polymer ?
#
loop_
_entity_poly.entity_id
_entity_poly.type
_entity_poly.pdbx_seq_one_letter_code
_entity_poly.pdbx_strand_id
1 'polypeptide(L)'
;MDRTAIRIVALLIGAAGIIVTVTKVTVPGTDLSFWDENLFITKQGIIESVHAWVFSLLALIGVFIELGSEIFDWPKEKRQKSTRFYFGTVVVIVAALVVVVTLFTTSANWLARQCWQPQIVAKMQEAYKDARFIVEHDGWRPKDIDNTATLSNPDRYRNANLESAKETLLRAETLLELPPDITDLPQRIARLDRYFGR
;
A
#
# COMPACT_ATOMS: atom_id res chain seq x y z
N MET A 1 -2.29 -6.96 -38.98
CA MET A 1 -3.21 -6.17 -38.14
C MET A 1 -3.24 -4.76 -38.73
N ASP A 2 -4.41 -4.10 -38.82
CA ASP A 2 -4.48 -2.74 -39.43
C ASP A 2 -3.75 -1.72 -38.54
N ARG A 3 -3.02 -0.78 -39.15
CA ARG A 3 -2.27 0.31 -38.48
C ARG A 3 -3.18 1.13 -37.57
N THR A 4 -4.44 1.30 -37.97
CA THR A 4 -5.48 1.95 -37.15
C THR A 4 -5.73 1.22 -35.84
N ALA A 5 -5.80 -0.11 -35.87
CA ALA A 5 -6.00 -0.92 -34.66
C ALA A 5 -4.79 -0.85 -33.72
N ILE A 6 -3.57 -0.82 -34.27
CA ILE A 6 -2.33 -0.70 -33.47
C ILE A 6 -2.25 0.66 -32.77
N ARG A 7 -2.59 1.76 -33.46
CA ARG A 7 -2.64 3.10 -32.87
C ARG A 7 -3.69 3.20 -31.76
N ILE A 8 -4.87 2.60 -31.97
CA ILE A 8 -5.92 2.53 -30.94
C ILE A 8 -5.41 1.78 -29.71
N VAL A 9 -4.74 0.64 -29.88
CA VAL A 9 -4.14 -0.13 -28.76
C VAL A 9 -3.10 0.70 -28.02
N ALA A 10 -2.15 1.30 -28.74
CA ALA A 10 -1.07 2.08 -28.13
C ALA A 10 -1.61 3.28 -27.33
N LEU A 11 -2.58 4.00 -27.90
CA LEU A 11 -3.22 5.15 -27.25
C LEU A 11 -3.99 4.75 -26.00
N LEU A 12 -4.71 3.61 -26.02
CA LEU A 12 -5.45 3.13 -24.85
C LEU A 12 -4.51 2.67 -23.72
N ILE A 13 -3.44 1.95 -24.04
CA ILE A 13 -2.43 1.51 -23.06
C ILE A 13 -1.70 2.71 -22.46
N GLY A 14 -1.27 3.65 -23.30
CA GLY A 14 -0.60 4.88 -22.86
C GLY A 14 -1.48 5.75 -21.97
N ALA A 15 -2.74 5.99 -22.38
CA ALA A 15 -3.69 6.78 -21.59
C ALA A 15 -3.98 6.14 -20.23
N ALA A 16 -4.15 4.81 -20.18
CA ALA A 16 -4.37 4.10 -18.92
C ALA A 16 -3.19 4.24 -17.95
N GLY A 17 -1.94 4.13 -18.45
CA GLY A 17 -0.75 4.34 -17.62
C GLY A 17 -0.69 5.75 -17.03
N ILE A 18 -0.99 6.78 -17.83
CA ILE A 18 -0.95 8.19 -17.38
C ILE A 18 -2.06 8.50 -16.36
N ILE A 19 -3.28 8.01 -16.55
CA ILE A 19 -4.38 8.27 -15.62
C ILE A 19 -4.06 7.70 -14.24
N VAL A 20 -3.46 6.51 -14.18
CA VAL A 20 -3.14 5.85 -12.92
C VAL A 20 -1.93 6.50 -12.22
N THR A 21 -0.94 7.01 -12.94
CA THR A 21 0.17 7.74 -12.31
C THR A 21 -0.26 9.09 -11.72
N VAL A 22 -1.30 9.72 -12.27
CA VAL A 22 -1.82 11.01 -11.78
C VAL A 22 -2.78 10.83 -10.61
N THR A 23 -3.41 9.66 -10.45
CA THR A 23 -4.32 9.40 -9.31
C THR A 23 -3.53 9.09 -8.05
N LYS A 24 -3.52 10.04 -7.10
CA LYS A 24 -2.88 9.86 -5.79
C LYS A 24 -3.64 8.82 -4.96
N VAL A 25 -2.88 7.95 -4.30
CA VAL A 25 -3.44 6.99 -3.33
C VAL A 25 -3.61 7.70 -2.00
N THR A 26 -4.84 7.87 -1.54
CA THR A 26 -5.14 8.42 -0.21
C THR A 26 -4.99 7.33 0.84
N VAL A 27 -3.99 7.46 1.73
CA VAL A 27 -3.87 6.61 2.92
C VAL A 27 -4.50 7.36 4.11
N PRO A 28 -5.46 6.75 4.84
CA PRO A 28 -6.02 7.39 6.03
C PRO A 28 -4.95 7.58 7.11
N GLY A 29 -4.85 8.77 7.71
CA GLY A 29 -3.95 9.08 8.84
C GLY A 29 -2.76 10.01 8.54
N THR A 30 -2.70 10.64 7.37
CA THR A 30 -1.63 11.59 7.00
C THR A 30 -1.70 12.95 7.68
N ASP A 31 -2.87 13.34 8.22
CA ASP A 31 -3.08 14.70 8.74
C ASP A 31 -2.50 14.92 10.15
N LEU A 32 -1.98 13.86 10.79
CA LEU A 32 -1.39 13.90 12.13
C LEU A 32 0.14 14.01 12.03
N SER A 33 0.65 15.15 11.55
CA SER A 33 2.09 15.44 11.52
C SER A 33 2.44 16.58 12.47
N PHE A 34 2.56 16.28 13.75
CA PHE A 34 3.15 17.21 14.70
C PHE A 34 4.09 16.41 15.61
N TRP A 35 5.37 16.39 15.23
CA TRP A 35 6.57 16.10 16.04
C TRP A 35 7.30 14.74 15.93
N ASP A 36 6.74 13.69 15.31
CA ASP A 36 7.47 12.44 15.06
C ASP A 36 7.32 11.92 13.62
N GLU A 37 8.29 11.11 13.17
CA GLU A 37 8.30 10.48 11.84
C GLU A 37 7.00 9.68 11.63
N ASN A 38 6.04 10.24 10.86
CA ASN A 38 4.73 9.61 10.71
C ASN A 38 4.83 8.38 9.79
N LEU A 39 4.77 7.20 10.40
CA LEU A 39 4.82 5.90 9.71
C LEU A 39 3.73 5.74 8.63
N PHE A 40 2.59 6.42 8.76
CA PHE A 40 1.55 6.44 7.73
C PHE A 40 2.02 7.18 6.46
N ILE A 41 2.78 8.27 6.61
CA ILE A 41 3.37 9.01 5.49
C ILE A 41 4.45 8.16 4.80
N THR A 42 5.30 7.49 5.59
CA THR A 42 6.30 6.56 5.02
C THR A 42 5.62 5.44 4.22
N LYS A 43 4.54 4.85 4.74
CA LYS A 43 3.75 3.83 4.04
C LYS A 43 3.18 4.37 2.73
N GLN A 44 2.54 5.54 2.76
CA GLN A 44 1.97 6.17 1.56
C GLN A 44 3.04 6.46 0.51
N GLY A 45 4.17 7.06 0.91
CA GLY A 45 5.25 7.40 -0.03
C GLY A 45 5.81 6.17 -0.75
N ILE A 46 5.94 5.04 -0.05
CA ILE A 46 6.38 3.78 -0.67
C ILE A 46 5.31 3.25 -1.64
N ILE A 47 4.03 3.26 -1.25
CA ILE A 47 2.94 2.82 -2.12
C ILE A 47 2.89 3.66 -3.39
N GLU A 48 2.91 5.00 -3.27
CA GLU A 48 2.88 5.93 -4.39
C GLU A 48 4.10 5.73 -5.32
N SER A 49 5.30 5.57 -4.75
CA SER A 49 6.52 5.33 -5.54
C SER A 49 6.45 4.02 -6.34
N VAL A 50 6.00 2.93 -5.72
CA VAL A 50 5.86 1.63 -6.40
C VAL A 50 4.80 1.70 -7.50
N HIS A 51 3.63 2.30 -7.22
CA HIS A 51 2.59 2.49 -8.23
C HIS A 51 3.09 3.34 -9.39
N ALA A 52 3.73 4.48 -9.10
CA ALA A 52 4.27 5.37 -10.12
C ALA A 52 5.26 4.63 -11.02
N TRP A 53 6.18 3.84 -10.47
CA TRP A 53 7.16 3.07 -11.25
C TRP A 53 6.49 2.02 -12.15
N VAL A 54 5.56 1.24 -11.59
CA VAL A 54 4.83 0.18 -12.29
C VAL A 54 3.97 0.73 -13.43
N PHE A 55 3.23 1.82 -13.19
CA PHE A 55 2.38 2.43 -14.23
C PHE A 55 3.16 3.29 -15.23
N SER A 56 4.30 3.85 -14.85
CA SER A 56 5.22 4.49 -15.80
C SER A 56 5.77 3.48 -16.79
N LEU A 57 6.12 2.27 -16.34
CA LEU A 57 6.55 1.18 -17.24
C LEU A 57 5.45 0.81 -18.24
N LEU A 58 4.20 0.75 -17.80
CA LEU A 58 3.05 0.49 -18.68
C LEU A 58 2.89 1.58 -19.75
N ALA A 59 2.99 2.84 -19.36
CA ALA A 59 2.94 3.97 -20.30
C ALA A 59 4.09 3.89 -21.32
N LEU A 60 5.28 3.55 -20.87
CA LEU A 60 6.49 3.42 -21.69
C LEU A 60 6.36 2.28 -22.72
N ILE A 61 5.73 1.16 -22.34
CA ILE A 61 5.36 0.08 -23.27
C ILE A 61 4.41 0.59 -24.36
N GLY A 62 3.38 1.38 -23.99
CA GLY A 62 2.48 2.00 -24.96
C GLY A 62 3.21 2.85 -26.00
N VAL A 63 4.15 3.69 -25.53
CA VAL A 63 4.99 4.54 -26.39
C VAL A 63 5.90 3.70 -27.31
N PHE A 64 6.51 2.63 -26.80
CA PHE A 64 7.34 1.74 -27.62
C PHE A 64 6.54 1.00 -28.69
N ILE A 65 5.30 0.59 -28.40
CA ILE A 65 4.43 -0.03 -29.40
C ILE A 65 4.11 0.97 -30.52
N GLU A 66 3.83 2.23 -30.18
CA GLU A 66 3.57 3.29 -31.15
C GLU A 66 4.81 3.57 -32.02
N LEU A 67 5.98 3.78 -31.40
CA LEU A 67 7.25 3.98 -32.10
C LEU A 67 7.62 2.78 -32.99
N GLY A 68 7.46 1.56 -32.50
CA GLY A 68 7.71 0.34 -33.26
C GLY A 68 6.80 0.23 -34.49
N SER A 69 5.53 0.64 -34.36
CA SER A 69 4.58 0.68 -35.48
C SER A 69 4.91 1.74 -36.55
N GLU A 70 5.69 2.75 -36.18
CA GLU A 70 6.13 3.82 -37.08
C GLU A 70 7.47 3.46 -37.76
N ILE A 71 8.37 2.75 -37.05
CA ILE A 71 9.68 2.31 -37.57
C ILE A 71 9.56 1.07 -38.45
N PHE A 72 8.83 0.05 -38.01
CA PHE A 72 8.52 -1.10 -38.84
C PHE A 72 7.36 -0.68 -39.73
N ASP A 73 7.66 -0.30 -40.98
CA ASP A 73 6.70 0.06 -42.01
C ASP A 73 5.83 -1.17 -42.37
N TRP A 74 4.95 -1.54 -41.43
CA TRP A 74 4.10 -2.71 -41.54
C TRP A 74 3.21 -2.53 -42.78
N PRO A 75 3.09 -3.57 -43.61
CA PRO A 75 2.50 -3.44 -44.94
C PRO A 75 1.13 -2.79 -44.86
N LYS A 76 0.97 -1.72 -45.65
CA LYS A 76 -0.26 -0.92 -45.79
C LYS A 76 -1.35 -1.73 -46.50
N GLU A 77 -1.78 -2.84 -45.91
CA GLU A 77 -2.98 -3.53 -46.39
C GLU A 77 -4.20 -2.67 -46.06
N LYS A 78 -4.66 -1.90 -47.05
CA LYS A 78 -5.95 -1.19 -47.05
C LYS A 78 -7.11 -2.20 -47.02
N ARG A 79 -7.28 -2.91 -45.91
CA ARG A 79 -8.56 -3.60 -45.64
C ARG A 79 -9.44 -2.62 -44.88
N GLN A 80 -10.30 -1.90 -45.60
CA GLN A 80 -11.42 -1.18 -44.98
C GLN A 80 -12.31 -2.21 -44.28
N LYS A 81 -12.11 -2.40 -42.97
CA LYS A 81 -13.01 -3.21 -42.16
C LYS A 81 -14.23 -2.37 -41.77
N SER A 82 -15.37 -3.02 -41.61
CA SER A 82 -16.61 -2.36 -41.16
C SER A 82 -16.40 -1.68 -39.80
N THR A 83 -17.07 -0.55 -39.56
CA THR A 83 -17.10 0.15 -38.26
C THR A 83 -17.43 -0.79 -37.09
N ARG A 84 -18.27 -1.82 -37.33
CA ARG A 84 -18.61 -2.85 -36.34
C ARG A 84 -17.39 -3.68 -35.90
N PHE A 85 -16.46 -3.93 -36.81
CA PHE A 85 -15.21 -4.65 -36.52
C PHE A 85 -14.29 -3.80 -35.62
N TYR A 86 -14.13 -2.51 -35.92
CA TYR A 86 -13.32 -1.62 -35.08
C TYR A 86 -13.93 -1.43 -33.69
N PHE A 87 -15.26 -1.27 -33.61
CA PHE A 87 -15.96 -1.20 -32.32
C PHE A 87 -15.75 -2.48 -31.49
N GLY A 88 -15.93 -3.66 -32.10
CA GLY A 88 -15.65 -4.93 -31.42
C GLY A 88 -14.20 -5.06 -30.95
N THR A 89 -13.25 -4.57 -31.76
CA THR A 89 -11.82 -4.54 -31.40
C THR A 89 -11.57 -3.63 -30.19
N VAL A 90 -12.17 -2.44 -30.16
CA VAL A 90 -12.09 -1.52 -29.01
C VAL A 90 -12.63 -2.18 -27.74
N VAL A 91 -13.82 -2.80 -27.80
CA VAL A 91 -14.41 -3.47 -26.64
C VAL A 91 -13.50 -4.57 -26.09
N VAL A 92 -12.93 -5.40 -26.98
CA VAL A 92 -11.99 -6.46 -26.58
C VAL A 92 -10.72 -5.88 -25.95
N ILE A 93 -10.16 -4.81 -26.53
CA ILE A 93 -8.96 -4.15 -25.99
C ILE A 93 -9.25 -3.54 -24.62
N VAL A 94 -10.39 -2.86 -24.45
CA VAL A 94 -10.77 -2.27 -23.16
C VAL A 94 -10.94 -3.36 -22.11
N ALA A 95 -11.62 -4.47 -22.43
CA ALA A 95 -11.75 -5.59 -21.52
C ALA A 95 -10.38 -6.20 -21.14
N ALA A 96 -9.49 -6.39 -22.12
CA ALA A 96 -8.12 -6.85 -21.87
C ALA A 96 -7.34 -5.87 -21.00
N LEU A 97 -7.51 -4.57 -21.23
CA LEU A 97 -6.84 -3.51 -20.46
C LEU A 97 -7.32 -3.48 -19.01
N VAL A 98 -8.61 -3.69 -18.75
CA VAL A 98 -9.13 -3.84 -17.37
C VAL A 98 -8.44 -5.00 -16.66
N VAL A 99 -8.28 -6.16 -17.34
CA VAL A 99 -7.58 -7.31 -16.77
C VAL A 99 -6.11 -6.97 -16.49
N VAL A 100 -5.41 -6.35 -17.44
CA VAL A 100 -4.01 -5.93 -17.28
C VAL A 100 -3.86 -4.95 -16.12
N VAL A 101 -4.65 -3.88 -16.07
CA VAL A 101 -4.61 -2.90 -14.98
C VAL A 101 -4.83 -3.58 -13.64
N THR A 102 -5.83 -4.47 -13.54
CA THR A 102 -6.10 -5.20 -12.30
C THR A 102 -4.92 -6.07 -11.85
N LEU A 103 -4.27 -6.78 -12.79
CA LEU A 103 -3.07 -7.58 -12.51
C LEU A 103 -1.90 -6.71 -12.05
N PHE A 104 -1.67 -5.58 -12.73
CA PHE A 104 -0.61 -4.63 -12.40
C PHE A 104 -0.86 -3.96 -11.04
N THR A 105 -2.08 -3.53 -10.73
CA THR A 105 -2.47 -3.01 -9.41
C THR A 105 -2.26 -4.04 -8.32
N THR A 106 -2.68 -5.30 -8.54
CA THR A 106 -2.47 -6.39 -7.58
C THR A 106 -0.99 -6.62 -7.31
N SER A 107 -0.17 -6.63 -8.37
CA SER A 107 1.27 -6.81 -8.27
C SER A 107 1.96 -5.62 -7.59
N ALA A 108 1.54 -4.39 -7.89
CA ALA A 108 2.04 -3.17 -7.27
C ALA A 108 1.71 -3.13 -5.77
N ASN A 109 0.49 -3.51 -5.37
CA ASN A 109 0.10 -3.62 -3.97
C ASN A 109 0.92 -4.66 -3.22
N TRP A 110 1.15 -5.82 -3.84
CA TRP A 110 2.00 -6.87 -3.27
C TRP A 110 3.45 -6.39 -3.09
N LEU A 111 4.04 -5.77 -4.12
CA LEU A 111 5.39 -5.20 -4.05
C LEU A 111 5.50 -4.10 -3.00
N ALA A 112 4.54 -3.17 -2.99
CA ALA A 112 4.49 -2.10 -2.00
C ALA A 112 4.50 -2.69 -0.59
N ARG A 113 3.69 -3.72 -0.33
CA ARG A 113 3.66 -4.43 0.96
C ARG A 113 5.02 -5.01 1.33
N GLN A 114 5.72 -5.66 0.41
CA GLN A 114 7.06 -6.19 0.68
C GLN A 114 8.07 -5.08 1.00
N CYS A 115 7.90 -3.88 0.45
CA CYS A 115 8.79 -2.75 0.71
C CYS A 115 8.47 -2.00 2.01
N TRP A 116 7.19 -1.70 2.29
CA TRP A 116 6.80 -0.89 3.45
C TRP A 116 6.70 -1.69 4.74
N GLN A 117 6.21 -2.94 4.69
CA GLN A 117 5.97 -3.75 5.88
C GLN A 117 7.23 -3.95 6.74
N PRO A 118 8.41 -4.36 6.21
CA PRO A 118 9.59 -4.53 7.03
C PRO A 118 10.08 -3.21 7.65
N GLN A 119 9.93 -2.09 6.94
CA GLN A 119 10.35 -0.77 7.46
C GLN A 119 9.46 -0.32 8.62
N ILE A 120 8.15 -0.52 8.51
CA ILE A 120 7.21 -0.19 9.58
C ILE A 120 7.47 -1.08 10.81
N VAL A 121 7.66 -2.39 10.60
CA VAL A 121 7.97 -3.32 11.68
C VAL A 121 9.24 -2.91 12.41
N ALA A 122 10.31 -2.61 11.67
CA ALA A 122 11.57 -2.16 12.26
C ALA A 122 11.42 -0.88 13.10
N LYS A 123 10.69 0.13 12.59
CA LYS A 123 10.48 1.40 13.30
C LYS A 123 9.54 1.27 14.51
N MET A 124 8.60 0.32 14.50
CA MET A 124 7.68 0.09 15.62
C MET A 124 8.17 -0.95 16.63
N GLN A 125 9.27 -1.66 16.36
CA GLN A 125 9.72 -2.78 17.18
C GLN A 125 9.91 -2.42 18.66
N GLU A 126 10.49 -1.26 18.94
CA GLU A 126 10.71 -0.78 20.31
C GLU A 126 9.39 -0.44 21.01
N ALA A 127 8.54 0.37 20.37
CA ALA A 127 7.23 0.72 20.89
C ALA A 127 6.34 -0.52 21.12
N TYR A 128 6.44 -1.54 20.25
CA TYR A 128 5.75 -2.81 20.41
C TYR A 128 6.25 -3.58 21.64
N LYS A 129 7.57 -3.69 21.82
CA LYS A 129 8.16 -4.37 22.99
C LYS A 129 7.73 -3.71 24.30
N ASP A 130 7.73 -2.39 24.34
CA ASP A 130 7.25 -1.63 25.50
C ASP A 130 5.76 -1.89 25.77
N ALA A 131 4.92 -1.79 24.74
CA ALA A 131 3.48 -2.04 24.88
C ALA A 131 3.18 -3.48 25.31
N ARG A 132 3.90 -4.46 24.76
CA ARG A 132 3.81 -5.87 25.14
C ARG A 132 4.19 -6.06 26.61
N PHE A 133 5.32 -5.49 27.04
CA PHE A 133 5.77 -5.58 28.43
C PHE A 133 4.73 -5.00 29.40
N ILE A 134 4.18 -3.82 29.07
CA ILE A 134 3.15 -3.15 29.88
C ILE A 134 1.94 -4.07 30.06
N VAL A 135 1.46 -4.73 29.00
CA VAL A 135 0.30 -5.62 29.10
C VAL A 135 0.62 -6.89 29.88
N GLU A 136 1.79 -7.48 29.67
CA GLU A 136 2.25 -8.69 30.39
C GLU A 136 2.48 -8.44 31.89
N HIS A 137 2.83 -7.21 32.27
CA HIS A 137 3.10 -6.80 33.66
C HIS A 137 1.99 -5.89 34.21
N ASP A 138 0.74 -6.17 33.85
CA ASP A 138 -0.45 -5.55 34.44
C ASP A 138 -0.47 -4.01 34.39
N GLY A 139 0.13 -3.37 33.39
CA GLY A 139 0.14 -1.91 33.22
C GLY A 139 1.41 -1.22 33.69
N TRP A 140 2.44 -1.96 34.11
CA TRP A 140 3.70 -1.40 34.57
C TRP A 140 4.75 -1.36 33.47
N ARG A 141 5.50 -0.26 33.40
CA ARG A 141 6.67 -0.16 32.52
C ARG A 141 7.88 -0.79 33.22
N PRO A 142 8.90 -1.24 32.47
CA PRO A 142 10.11 -1.84 33.06
C PRO A 142 10.77 -0.96 34.13
N LYS A 143 10.84 0.35 33.88
CA LYS A 143 11.44 1.35 34.77
C LYS A 143 10.62 1.65 36.04
N ASP A 144 9.35 1.31 36.07
CA ASP A 144 8.43 1.70 37.14
C ASP A 144 8.21 0.58 38.16
N ILE A 145 8.57 -0.68 37.84
CA ILE A 145 8.33 -1.88 38.67
C ILE A 145 8.95 -1.72 40.07
N ASP A 146 10.21 -1.31 40.15
CA ASP A 146 10.94 -1.21 41.43
C ASP A 146 10.55 0.02 42.26
N ASN A 147 9.87 1.01 41.65
CA ASN A 147 9.47 2.27 42.28
C ASN A 147 7.97 2.38 42.53
N THR A 148 7.21 1.29 42.33
CA THR A 148 5.76 1.27 42.52
C THR A 148 5.30 1.76 43.89
N ALA A 149 6.07 1.46 44.94
CA ALA A 149 5.78 1.84 46.32
C ALA A 149 6.00 3.33 46.64
N THR A 150 6.72 4.08 45.80
CA THR A 150 7.02 5.50 46.01
C THR A 150 6.10 6.43 45.19
N LEU A 151 5.26 5.87 44.33
CA LEU A 151 4.32 6.62 43.50
C LEU A 151 3.11 7.08 44.32
N SER A 152 2.77 8.36 44.19
CA SER A 152 1.66 8.99 44.89
C SER A 152 0.26 8.56 44.40
N ASN A 153 0.15 7.97 43.19
CA ASN A 153 -1.12 7.45 42.66
C ASN A 153 -0.91 6.29 41.65
N PRO A 154 -0.57 5.08 42.14
CA PRO A 154 -0.16 3.96 41.28
C PRO A 154 -1.24 3.53 40.28
N ASP A 155 -2.52 3.52 40.66
CA ASP A 155 -3.61 3.09 39.78
C ASP A 155 -3.79 4.02 38.57
N ARG A 156 -3.61 5.33 38.76
CA ARG A 156 -3.69 6.30 37.66
C ARG A 156 -2.56 6.08 36.64
N TYR A 157 -1.34 5.84 37.12
CA TYR A 157 -0.19 5.56 36.25
C TYR A 157 -0.37 4.25 35.49
N ARG A 158 -0.79 3.20 36.19
CA ARG A 158 -1.11 1.89 35.61
C ARG A 158 -2.14 1.99 34.48
N ASN A 159 -3.26 2.66 34.72
CA ASN A 159 -4.32 2.82 33.73
C ASN A 159 -3.86 3.68 32.53
N ALA A 160 -3.09 4.74 32.77
CA ALA A 160 -2.53 5.56 31.69
C ALA A 160 -1.55 4.77 30.80
N ASN A 161 -0.73 3.90 31.40
CA ASN A 161 0.17 3.03 30.67
C ASN A 161 -0.58 1.98 29.84
N LEU A 162 -1.63 1.37 30.40
CA LEU A 162 -2.48 0.42 29.67
C LEU A 162 -3.18 1.08 28.47
N GLU A 163 -3.70 2.30 28.64
CA GLU A 163 -4.33 3.03 27.53
C GLU A 163 -3.29 3.39 26.46
N SER A 164 -2.10 3.85 26.86
CA SER A 164 -1.00 4.10 25.93
C SER A 164 -0.58 2.83 25.17
N ALA A 165 -0.46 1.69 25.84
CA ALA A 165 -0.14 0.41 25.20
C ALA A 165 -1.24 0.00 24.20
N LYS A 166 -2.51 0.17 24.58
CA LYS A 166 -3.67 -0.11 23.71
C LYS A 166 -3.67 0.75 22.45
N GLU A 167 -3.35 2.04 22.57
CA GLU A 167 -3.19 2.96 21.44
C GLU A 167 -2.03 2.54 20.53
N THR A 168 -0.88 2.18 21.10
CA THR A 168 0.28 1.69 20.33
C THR A 168 -0.06 0.41 19.56
N LEU A 169 -0.72 -0.56 20.19
CA LEU A 169 -1.17 -1.79 19.53
C LEU A 169 -2.19 -1.48 18.42
N LEU A 170 -3.10 -0.51 18.64
CA LEU A 170 -4.08 -0.09 17.63
C LEU A 170 -3.41 0.56 16.42
N ARG A 171 -2.41 1.40 16.67
CA ARG A 171 -1.61 2.01 15.61
C ARG A 171 -0.88 0.95 14.79
N ALA A 172 -0.28 -0.04 15.45
CA ALA A 172 0.40 -1.15 14.77
C ALA A 172 -0.56 -1.97 13.90
N GLU A 173 -1.74 -2.31 14.42
CA GLU A 173 -2.79 -3.02 13.68
C GLU A 173 -3.26 -2.22 12.47
N THR A 174 -3.49 -0.92 12.63
CA THR A 174 -3.93 -0.03 11.55
C THR A 174 -2.86 0.07 10.45
N LEU A 175 -1.58 0.21 10.84
CA LEU A 175 -0.48 0.26 9.88
C LEU A 175 -0.32 -1.07 9.12
N LEU A 176 -0.54 -2.20 9.80
CA LEU A 176 -0.46 -3.55 9.22
C LEU A 176 -1.75 -4.00 8.52
N GLU A 177 -2.78 -3.15 8.46
CA GLU A 177 -4.08 -3.44 7.84
C GLU A 177 -4.77 -4.67 8.46
N LEU A 178 -4.62 -4.85 9.78
CA LEU A 178 -5.29 -5.91 10.53
C LEU A 178 -6.71 -5.48 10.91
N PRO A 179 -7.70 -6.39 10.86
CA PRO A 179 -9.06 -6.06 11.26
C PRO A 179 -9.13 -5.68 12.76
N PRO A 180 -9.96 -4.69 13.13
CA PRO A 180 -10.13 -4.22 14.51
C PRO A 180 -11.17 -5.05 15.29
N ASP A 181 -11.15 -6.37 15.13
CA ASP A 181 -12.15 -7.32 15.65
C ASP A 181 -11.85 -7.82 17.07
N ILE A 182 -10.62 -7.65 17.55
CA ILE A 182 -10.16 -8.15 18.86
C ILE A 182 -10.05 -6.99 19.84
N THR A 183 -10.85 -7.03 20.91
CA THR A 183 -10.79 -6.04 22.00
C THR A 183 -9.79 -6.41 23.10
N ASP A 184 -9.51 -7.70 23.27
CA ASP A 184 -8.68 -8.24 24.34
C ASP A 184 -7.17 -8.04 24.06
N LEU A 185 -6.46 -7.35 24.97
CA LEU A 185 -5.06 -6.95 24.76
C LEU A 185 -4.09 -8.13 24.57
N PRO A 186 -4.16 -9.22 25.37
CA PRO A 186 -3.31 -10.39 25.17
C PRO A 186 -3.51 -11.07 23.80
N GLN A 187 -4.76 -11.15 23.32
CA GLN A 187 -5.05 -11.70 21.99
C GLN A 187 -4.51 -10.82 20.86
N ARG A 188 -4.56 -9.49 21.02
CA ARG A 188 -3.95 -8.55 20.07
C ARG A 188 -2.44 -8.72 20.00
N ILE A 189 -1.77 -8.89 21.15
CA ILE A 189 -0.33 -9.20 21.22
C ILE A 189 -0.02 -10.51 20.49
N ALA A 190 -0.75 -11.59 20.79
CA ALA A 190 -0.53 -12.89 20.14
C ALA A 190 -0.66 -12.83 18.60
N ARG A 191 -1.53 -11.95 18.09
CA ARG A 191 -1.67 -11.69 16.65
C ARG A 191 -0.48 -10.90 16.09
N LEU A 192 -0.06 -9.85 16.78
CA LEU A 192 1.05 -8.98 16.38
C LEU A 192 2.42 -9.67 16.50
N ASP A 193 2.57 -10.65 17.39
CA ASP A 193 3.79 -11.46 17.52
C ASP A 193 4.19 -12.18 16.21
N ARG A 194 3.23 -12.44 15.31
CA ARG A 194 3.55 -12.99 13.97
C ARG A 194 4.42 -12.06 13.12
N TYR A 195 4.37 -10.76 13.42
CA TYR A 195 5.08 -9.70 12.70
C TYR A 195 6.30 -9.21 13.48
N PHE A 196 6.14 -9.01 14.80
CA PHE A 196 7.15 -8.39 15.66
C PHE A 196 7.94 -9.39 16.53
N GLY A 197 7.46 -10.63 16.68
CA GLY A 197 8.07 -11.65 17.54
C GLY A 197 9.26 -12.39 16.92
N ARG A 198 9.79 -11.92 15.79
CA ARG A 198 10.95 -12.48 15.09
C ARG A 198 12.22 -11.67 15.34
#